data_AF-A0A943LVT8-F1
#
_entry.id   AF-A0A943LVT8-F1
#
_cell.length_a   1.000
_cell.length_b   1.000
_cell.length_c   1.000
_cell.angle_alpha   90.00
_cell.angle_beta   90.00
_cell.angle_gamma   90.00
#
_symmetry.space_group_name_H-M   'P 1'
#
loop_
_entity.id
_entity.type
_entity.pdbx_description
1 polymer ?
#
loop_
_entity_poly.entity_id
_entity_poly.type
_entity_poly.pdbx_seq_one_letter_code
_entity_poly.pdbx_strand_id
1 'polypeptide(L)'
;MKRFISTWNRTSLIKRIAIGVVVGAVLGLLIPKFTVIGLLGDMFVGGLKAIAPLLVFALVANALSQTREGQQSNMKTVIVLYLFGTFAAALTAVISHYIFPISLKLGAAAATKATAPQGVGEVFKDLLLKMVDNPVNALAQANYIG
;
A
#
# COMPACT_ATOMS: atom_id res chain seq x y z
N MET A 1 -0.14 -34.34 -15.09
CA MET A 1 -0.67 -33.01 -14.67
C MET A 1 -1.37 -33.02 -13.29
N LYS A 2 -2.25 -33.98 -12.96
CA LYS A 2 -2.95 -34.01 -11.65
C LYS A 2 -2.03 -34.04 -10.42
N ARG A 3 -0.87 -34.71 -10.50
CA ARG A 3 0.12 -34.79 -9.41
C ARG A 3 0.81 -33.45 -9.11
N PHE A 4 1.07 -32.63 -10.13
CA PHE A 4 1.74 -31.34 -9.93
C PHE A 4 0.80 -30.32 -9.29
N ILE A 5 -0.47 -30.31 -9.72
CA ILE A 5 -1.53 -29.47 -9.15
C ILE A 5 -1.86 -29.90 -7.72
N SER A 6 -1.87 -31.21 -7.41
CA SER A 6 -2.10 -31.68 -6.04
C SER A 6 -0.93 -31.38 -5.10
N THR A 7 0.32 -31.50 -5.56
CA THR A 7 1.51 -31.10 -4.79
C THR A 7 1.58 -29.59 -4.59
N TRP A 8 1.23 -28.81 -5.62
CA TRP A 8 1.09 -27.36 -5.50
C TRP A 8 0.04 -27.03 -4.44
N ASN A 9 -1.16 -27.62 -4.53
CA ASN A 9 -2.26 -27.39 -3.58
C ASN A 9 -1.99 -27.84 -2.13
N ARG A 10 -1.02 -28.74 -1.91
CA ARG A 10 -0.57 -29.13 -0.56
C ARG A 10 0.55 -28.25 0.01
N THR A 11 1.18 -27.42 -0.82
CA THR A 11 2.28 -26.54 -0.40
C THR A 11 1.74 -25.31 0.34
N SER A 12 2.43 -24.82 1.38
CA SER A 12 1.97 -23.65 2.15
C SER A 12 1.90 -22.39 1.28
N LEU A 13 0.91 -21.53 1.58
CA LEU A 13 0.67 -20.31 0.81
C LEU A 13 1.91 -19.39 0.77
N ILE A 14 2.57 -19.21 1.92
CA ILE A 14 3.81 -18.42 2.03
C ILE A 14 4.88 -18.91 1.04
N LYS A 15 5.10 -20.23 0.95
CA LYS A 15 6.09 -20.81 0.03
C LYS A 15 5.71 -20.56 -1.43
N ARG A 16 4.43 -20.63 -1.78
CA ARG A 16 3.95 -20.35 -3.14
C ARG A 16 4.17 -18.88 -3.53
N ILE A 17 3.88 -17.95 -2.61
CA ILE A 17 4.12 -16.52 -2.84
C ILE A 17 5.62 -16.28 -3.02
N ALA A 18 6.46 -16.84 -2.16
CA ALA A 18 7.91 -16.70 -2.27
C ALA A 18 8.44 -17.23 -3.62
N ILE A 19 8.01 -18.43 -4.05
CA ILE A 19 8.36 -18.99 -5.36
C ILE A 19 7.87 -18.06 -6.49
N GLY A 20 6.63 -17.58 -6.39
CA GLY A 20 6.05 -16.65 -7.38
C GLY A 20 6.83 -15.35 -7.51
N VAL A 21 7.30 -14.77 -6.39
CA VAL A 21 8.13 -13.56 -6.39
C VAL A 21 9.48 -13.82 -7.07
N VAL A 22 10.16 -14.93 -6.74
CA VAL A 22 11.44 -15.28 -7.36
C VAL A 22 11.28 -15.51 -8.87
N VAL A 23 10.26 -16.27 -9.27
CA VAL A 23 9.97 -16.52 -10.70
C VAL A 23 9.61 -15.22 -11.41
N GLY A 24 8.78 -14.37 -10.81
CA GLY A 24 8.40 -13.06 -11.37
C GLY A 24 9.60 -12.14 -11.56
N ALA A 25 10.52 -12.10 -10.59
CA ALA A 25 11.76 -11.33 -10.68
C ALA A 25 12.65 -11.84 -11.84
N VAL A 26 12.83 -13.17 -11.95
CA VAL A 26 13.62 -13.78 -13.04
C VAL A 26 12.99 -13.50 -14.41
N LEU A 27 11.67 -13.64 -14.53
CA LEU A 27 10.95 -13.33 -15.78
C LEU A 27 11.05 -11.86 -16.16
N GLY A 28 10.96 -10.94 -15.19
CA GLY A 28 11.09 -9.50 -15.42
C GLY A 28 12.47 -9.10 -15.93
N LEU A 29 13.53 -9.81 -15.50
CA LEU A 29 14.90 -9.59 -15.99
C LEU A 29 15.15 -10.20 -17.38
N LEU A 30 14.63 -11.40 -17.64
CA LEU A 30 14.92 -12.14 -18.88
C LEU A 30 14.03 -11.73 -20.06
N ILE A 31 12.77 -11.36 -19.82
CA ILE A 31 11.79 -11.11 -20.89
C ILE A 31 11.00 -9.81 -20.62
N PRO A 32 11.66 -8.63 -20.64
CA PRO A 32 11.04 -7.37 -20.25
C PRO A 32 9.95 -6.87 -21.22
N LYS A 33 9.87 -7.45 -22.43
CA LYS A 33 8.93 -7.01 -23.49
C LYS A 33 7.57 -7.74 -23.46
N PHE A 34 7.40 -8.74 -22.59
CA PHE A 34 6.18 -9.56 -22.57
C PHE A 34 5.12 -8.93 -21.65
N THR A 35 4.38 -7.96 -22.18
CA THR A 35 3.41 -7.14 -21.44
C THR A 35 2.18 -7.90 -20.95
N VAL A 36 1.87 -9.07 -21.52
CA VAL A 36 0.70 -9.89 -21.14
C VAL A 36 0.78 -10.38 -19.69
N ILE A 37 1.99 -10.63 -19.17
CA ILE A 37 2.18 -11.03 -17.77
C ILE A 37 1.90 -9.84 -16.83
N GLY A 38 2.22 -8.62 -17.26
CA GLY A 38 1.92 -7.40 -16.50
C GLY A 38 0.42 -7.20 -16.28
N LEU A 39 -0.41 -7.53 -17.29
CA LEU A 39 -1.87 -7.46 -17.19
C LEU A 39 -2.41 -8.31 -16.03
N LEU A 40 -1.87 -9.51 -15.79
CA LEU A 40 -2.29 -10.34 -14.66
C LEU A 40 -1.99 -9.68 -13.31
N GLY A 41 -0.87 -8.94 -13.23
CA GLY A 41 -0.50 -8.14 -12.07
C GLY A 41 -1.46 -6.96 -11.86
N ASP A 42 -1.79 -6.24 -12.94
CA ASP A 42 -2.74 -5.12 -12.89
C ASP A 42 -4.14 -5.58 -12.48
N MET A 43 -4.60 -6.73 -12.99
CA MET A 43 -5.86 -7.34 -12.57
C MET A 43 -5.85 -7.75 -11.09
N PHE A 44 -4.74 -8.30 -10.61
CA PHE A 44 -4.57 -8.67 -9.20
C PHE A 44 -4.62 -7.43 -8.29
N VAL A 45 -3.82 -6.40 -8.59
CA VAL A 45 -3.80 -5.15 -7.81
C VAL A 45 -5.14 -4.41 -7.92
N GLY A 46 -5.76 -4.40 -9.09
CA GLY A 46 -7.09 -3.83 -9.31
C GLY A 46 -8.16 -4.51 -8.45
N GLY A 47 -8.17 -5.85 -8.41
CA GLY A 47 -9.06 -6.61 -7.54
C GLY A 47 -8.84 -6.33 -6.06
N LEU A 48 -7.57 -6.29 -5.61
CA LEU A 48 -7.24 -5.94 -4.22
C LEU A 48 -7.66 -4.52 -3.85
N LYS A 49 -7.45 -3.55 -4.75
CA LYS A 49 -7.85 -2.15 -4.54
C LYS A 49 -9.36 -1.98 -4.51
N ALA A 50 -10.10 -2.74 -5.32
CA ALA A 50 -11.56 -2.66 -5.38
C ALA A 50 -12.23 -3.06 -4.06
N ILE A 51 -11.67 -4.04 -3.34
CA ILE A 51 -12.25 -4.54 -2.09
C ILE A 51 -11.74 -3.78 -0.85
N ALA A 52 -10.58 -3.13 -0.93
CA ALA A 52 -9.93 -2.50 0.22
C ALA A 52 -10.79 -1.42 0.92
N PRO A 53 -11.41 -0.43 0.24
CA PRO A 53 -12.27 0.58 0.87
C PRO A 53 -13.44 -0.03 1.65
N LEU A 54 -14.10 -1.03 1.06
CA LEU A 54 -15.24 -1.71 1.67
C LEU A 54 -14.84 -2.48 2.93
N LEU A 55 -13.70 -3.18 2.88
CA LEU A 55 -13.18 -3.93 4.04
C LEU A 55 -12.79 -2.99 5.18
N VAL A 56 -12.06 -1.91 4.89
CA VAL A 56 -11.67 -0.95 5.93
C VAL A 56 -12.90 -0.33 6.58
N PHE A 57 -13.89 0.10 5.79
CA PHE A 57 -15.15 0.63 6.32
C PHE A 57 -15.87 -0.37 7.23
N ALA A 58 -16.08 -1.60 6.77
CA ALA A 58 -16.78 -2.62 7.54
C ALA A 58 -16.01 -2.98 8.83
N LEU A 59 -14.69 -3.08 8.77
CA LEU A 59 -13.85 -3.39 9.93
C LEU A 59 -13.89 -2.26 10.97
N VAL A 60 -13.76 -1.00 10.53
CA VAL A 60 -13.80 0.16 11.42
C VAL A 60 -15.19 0.31 12.05
N ALA A 61 -16.26 0.22 11.25
CA ALA A 61 -17.64 0.28 11.76
C ALA A 61 -17.92 -0.83 12.79
N ASN A 62 -17.44 -2.05 12.52
CA ASN A 62 -17.59 -3.19 13.44
C ASN A 62 -16.75 -3.02 14.72
N ALA A 63 -15.52 -2.50 14.61
CA ALA A 63 -14.68 -2.22 15.78
C ALA A 63 -15.31 -1.13 16.67
N LEU A 64 -15.85 -0.07 16.05
CA LEU A 64 -16.54 1.01 16.75
C LEU A 64 -17.82 0.51 17.45
N SER A 65 -18.62 -0.34 16.81
CA SER A 65 -19.85 -0.89 17.41
C SER A 65 -19.56 -1.82 18.61
N GLN A 66 -18.40 -2.46 18.63
CA GLN A 66 -17.97 -3.33 19.73
C GLN A 66 -17.29 -2.56 20.87
N THR A 67 -16.90 -1.30 20.66
CA THR A 67 -16.23 -0.49 21.67
C THR A 67 -17.26 -0.04 22.72
N ARG A 68 -17.12 -0.54 23.96
CA ARG A 68 -17.99 -0.16 25.09
C ARG A 68 -17.39 1.02 25.85
N GLU A 69 -18.24 1.89 26.39
CA GLU A 69 -17.80 2.99 27.26
C GLU A 69 -16.98 2.45 28.44
N GLY A 70 -15.78 3.01 28.65
CA GLY A 70 -14.84 2.60 29.71
C GLY A 70 -13.77 1.57 29.30
N GLN A 71 -13.77 1.05 28.07
CA GLN A 71 -12.63 0.28 27.57
C GLN A 71 -11.38 1.16 27.43
N GLN A 72 -10.28 0.76 28.05
CA GLN A 72 -8.99 1.41 27.87
C GLN A 72 -8.46 1.14 26.44
N SER A 73 -8.42 2.19 25.63
CA SER A 73 -7.77 2.15 24.31
C SER A 73 -6.28 2.46 24.44
N ASN A 74 -5.44 1.59 23.91
CA ASN A 74 -3.98 1.80 23.85
C ASN A 74 -3.56 2.72 22.68
N MET A 75 -4.50 3.46 22.08
CA MET A 75 -4.25 4.23 20.85
C MET A 75 -3.12 5.26 21.03
N LYS A 76 -2.98 5.88 22.20
CA LYS A 76 -1.88 6.81 22.50
C LYS A 76 -0.51 6.14 22.31
N THR A 77 -0.34 4.94 22.85
CA THR A 77 0.90 4.16 22.73
C THR A 77 1.15 3.78 21.27
N VAL A 78 0.12 3.34 20.54
CA VAL A 78 0.23 3.01 19.12
C VAL A 78 0.70 4.21 18.29
N ILE A 79 0.12 5.39 18.53
CA ILE A 79 0.50 6.63 17.83
C ILE A 79 1.96 7.01 18.14
N VAL A 80 2.38 6.93 19.40
CA VAL A 80 3.78 7.23 19.78
C VAL A 80 4.76 6.26 19.13
N LEU A 81 4.46 4.95 19.16
CA LEU A 81 5.27 3.93 18.50
C LEU A 81 5.33 4.15 16.98
N TYR A 82 4.21 4.52 16.37
CA TYR A 82 4.13 4.79 14.94
C TYR A 82 4.97 6.00 14.52
N LEU A 83 4.87 7.11 15.26
CA LEU A 83 5.66 8.31 15.01
C LEU A 83 7.16 8.04 15.17
N PHE A 84 7.55 7.37 16.26
CA PHE A 84 8.95 7.04 16.51
C PHE A 84 9.51 6.08 15.46
N GLY A 85 8.78 5.01 15.14
CA GLY A 85 9.21 4.02 14.15
C GLY A 85 9.33 4.61 12.74
N THR A 86 8.36 5.45 12.33
CA THR A 86 8.38 6.10 11.01
C THR A 86 9.52 7.12 10.92
N PHE A 87 9.74 7.91 11.98
CA PHE A 87 10.85 8.87 12.03
C PHE A 87 12.21 8.17 11.98
N ALA A 88 12.39 7.10 12.76
CA ALA A 88 13.62 6.30 12.76
C ALA A 88 13.87 5.64 11.39
N ALA A 89 12.83 5.12 10.74
CA ALA A 89 12.93 4.56 9.39
C ALA A 89 13.31 5.63 8.36
N ALA A 90 12.70 6.81 8.41
CA ALA A 90 13.03 7.93 7.53
C ALA A 90 14.48 8.40 7.72
N LEU A 91 14.94 8.54 8.97
CA LEU A 91 16.34 8.89 9.27
C LEU A 91 17.31 7.84 8.70
N THR A 92 17.01 6.55 8.90
CA THR A 92 17.83 5.46 8.37
C THR A 92 17.87 5.47 6.84
N ALA A 93 16.73 5.71 6.18
CA ALA A 93 16.64 5.81 4.73
C ALA A 93 17.46 6.99 4.18
N VAL A 94 17.41 8.15 4.84
CA VAL A 94 18.20 9.34 4.45
C VAL A 94 19.70 9.09 4.62
N ILE A 95 20.14 8.52 5.74
CA ILE A 95 21.54 8.14 5.95
C ILE A 95 21.98 7.14 4.88
N SER A 96 21.17 6.12 4.59
CA SER A 96 21.48 5.11 3.57
C SER A 96 21.60 5.74 2.18
N HIS A 97 20.76 6.73 1.86
CA HIS A 97 20.84 7.48 0.60
C HIS A 97 22.14 8.28 0.48
N TYR A 98 22.64 8.87 1.58
CA TYR A 98 23.94 9.55 1.56
C TYR A 98 25.12 8.58 1.39
N ILE A 99 25.04 7.36 1.93
CA ILE A 99 26.08 6.34 1.76
C ILE A 99 26.06 5.75 0.34
N PHE A 100 24.86 5.52 -0.22
CA PHE A 100 24.66 5.00 -1.56
C PHE A 100 23.74 5.93 -2.37
N PRO A 101 24.29 6.97 -3.03
CA PRO A 101 23.49 7.93 -3.78
C PRO A 101 22.87 7.26 -5.01
N ILE A 102 21.54 7.09 -4.97
CA ILE A 102 20.76 6.55 -6.10
C ILE A 102 20.20 7.72 -6.90
N SER A 103 20.64 7.89 -8.15
CA SER A 103 20.07 8.87 -9.07
C SER A 103 18.89 8.27 -9.83
N LEU A 104 17.67 8.70 -9.48
CA LEU A 104 16.46 8.38 -10.24
C LEU A 104 16.39 9.26 -11.48
N LYS A 105 16.66 8.70 -12.67
CA LYS A 105 16.39 9.37 -13.94
C LYS A 105 14.88 9.33 -14.20
N LEU A 106 14.15 10.37 -13.80
CA LEU A 106 12.75 10.52 -14.18
C LEU A 106 12.67 10.71 -15.70
N GLY A 107 12.08 9.74 -16.40
CA GLY A 107 11.75 9.90 -17.82
C GLY A 107 10.77 11.06 -18.01
N ALA A 108 10.80 11.73 -19.17
CA ALA A 108 10.02 12.93 -19.49
C ALA A 108 8.49 12.80 -19.23
N ALA A 109 7.94 11.58 -19.19
CA ALA A 109 6.54 11.32 -18.88
C ALA A 109 6.17 11.41 -17.37
N ALA A 110 7.15 11.31 -16.48
CA ALA A 110 6.94 11.43 -15.02
C ALA A 110 6.92 12.90 -14.55
N ALA A 111 7.57 13.81 -15.30
CA ALA A 111 7.62 15.23 -14.99
C ALA A 111 6.29 15.96 -15.26
N THR A 112 5.42 15.43 -16.13
CA THR A 112 4.19 16.11 -16.57
C THR A 112 2.90 15.63 -15.91
N LYS A 113 2.92 14.49 -15.21
CA LYS A 113 1.69 13.89 -14.62
C LYS A 113 1.57 14.06 -13.10
N ALA A 114 2.60 14.52 -12.41
CA ALA A 114 2.57 14.74 -10.97
C ALA A 114 3.14 16.13 -10.68
N THR A 115 2.27 17.15 -10.66
CA THR A 115 2.61 18.42 -10.04
C THR A 115 2.87 18.15 -8.57
N ALA A 116 4.12 18.29 -8.13
CA ALA A 116 4.44 18.17 -6.72
C ALA A 116 3.65 19.23 -5.93
N PRO A 117 3.13 18.92 -4.74
CA PRO A 117 2.51 19.92 -3.87
C PRO A 117 3.47 21.10 -3.68
N GLN A 118 2.97 22.33 -3.78
CA GLN A 118 3.83 23.51 -3.77
C GLN A 118 4.27 23.89 -2.36
N GLY A 119 3.57 23.40 -1.33
CA GLY A 119 3.95 23.63 0.05
C GLY A 119 3.30 22.68 1.06
N VAL A 120 3.91 22.59 2.23
CA VAL A 120 3.41 21.78 3.36
C VAL A 120 2.04 22.25 3.83
N GLY A 121 1.77 23.56 3.79
CA GLY A 121 0.46 24.12 4.16
C GLY A 121 -0.69 23.67 3.26
N GLU A 122 -0.43 23.47 1.96
CA GLU A 122 -1.40 22.93 1.01
C GLU A 122 -1.73 21.47 1.34
N VAL A 123 -0.70 20.67 1.65
CA VAL A 123 -0.89 19.27 2.06
C VAL A 123 -1.73 19.16 3.33
N PHE A 124 -1.47 19.99 4.35
CA PHE A 124 -2.28 20.00 5.57
C PHE A 124 -3.72 20.43 5.31
N LYS A 125 -3.93 21.46 4.49
CA LYS A 125 -5.26 21.90 4.06
C LYS A 125 -6.01 20.77 3.37
N ASP A 126 -5.37 20.08 2.43
CA ASP A 126 -5.98 18.96 1.70
C ASP A 126 -6.33 17.79 2.62
N LEU A 127 -5.45 17.46 3.58
CA LEU A 127 -5.72 16.42 4.59
C LEU A 127 -6.93 16.77 5.45
N LEU A 128 -7.04 18.04 5.89
CA LEU A 128 -8.18 18.51 6.68
C LEU A 128 -9.48 18.46 5.87
N LEU A 129 -9.46 18.90 4.61
CA LEU A 129 -10.64 18.85 3.75
C LEU A 129 -11.09 17.41 3.48
N LYS A 130 -10.14 16.47 3.28
CA LYS A 130 -10.44 15.04 3.10
C LYS A 130 -11.01 14.39 4.36
N MET A 131 -10.76 14.91 5.54
CA MET A 131 -11.32 14.40 6.79
C MET A 131 -12.82 14.68 6.93
N VAL A 132 -13.34 15.68 6.23
CA VAL A 132 -14.75 16.09 6.27
C VAL A 132 -15.46 15.76 4.95
N ASP A 133 -14.92 14.79 4.20
CA ASP A 133 -15.49 14.35 2.93
C ASP A 133 -16.81 13.59 3.16
N ASN A 134 -17.68 13.58 2.15
CA ASN A 134 -18.91 12.82 2.22
C ASN A 134 -18.59 11.31 2.24
N PRO A 135 -19.18 10.49 3.12
CA PRO A 135 -18.86 9.06 3.23
C PRO A 135 -19.00 8.26 1.93
N VAL A 136 -19.97 8.61 1.07
CA VAL A 136 -20.17 7.96 -0.23
C VAL A 136 -19.02 8.31 -1.18
N ASN A 137 -18.63 9.60 -1.19
CA ASN A 137 -17.52 10.06 -1.99
C ASN A 137 -16.18 9.50 -1.48
N ALA A 138 -15.99 9.44 -0.16
CA ALA A 138 -14.80 8.92 0.47
C ALA A 138 -14.56 7.44 0.11
N LEU A 139 -15.61 6.61 0.16
CA LEU A 139 -15.55 5.21 -0.28
C LEU A 139 -15.24 5.08 -1.77
N ALA A 140 -15.88 5.90 -2.62
CA ALA A 140 -15.68 5.86 -4.07
C ALA A 140 -14.26 6.28 -4.47
N GLN A 141 -13.67 7.24 -3.76
CA GLN A 141 -12.31 7.74 -4.03
C GLN A 141 -11.21 7.03 -3.23
N ALA A 142 -11.57 6.00 -2.44
CA ALA A 142 -10.65 5.33 -1.50
C ALA A 142 -9.95 6.30 -0.53
N ASN A 143 -10.67 7.33 -0.07
CA ASN A 143 -10.26 8.21 1.00
C ASN A 143 -10.54 7.52 2.35
N TYR A 144 -9.51 6.97 2.99
CA TYR A 144 -9.63 6.28 4.27
C TYR A 144 -9.67 7.23 5.49
N ILE A 145 -9.53 8.54 5.27
CA ILE A 145 -9.43 9.54 6.35
C ILE A 145 -10.81 10.12 6.69
N GLY A 146 -11.67 10.34 5.69
CA GLY A 146 -13.05 10.80 5.84
C GLY A 146 -14.03 9.63 5.90
#